data_AF-A0A8B8RWE2-F1
#
_entry.id   AF-A0A8B8RWE2-F1
#
_cell.length_a   1.000
_cell.length_b   1.000
_cell.length_c   1.000
_cell.angle_alpha   90.00
_cell.angle_beta   90.00
_cell.angle_gamma   90.00
#
_symmetry.space_group_name_H-M   'P 1'
#
loop_
_entity.id
_entity.type
_entity.pdbx_description
1 polymer ?
#
loop_
_entity_poly.entity_id
_entity_poly.type
_entity_poly.pdbx_seq_one_letter_code
_entity_poly.pdbx_strand_id
1 'polypeptide(L)'
;MSRSLLNLWRFYLYYNNNNLRQFYFQEFGSSIVTNPIKDKTMVQELLDFKDKIDFITETSFLKNEKFIVAMKEAFETFINKRPNKPAELLAKYVDSKLRAGNKEATDEELEELLDKIMILFRFIYGKDIFEAFYKKDLAKRLLLGKSASIDAEKSMLFKLKQGCGMAFTSKLQGMFKDMELSKDIMIQLKQCMQNQNVPGNIELTVNILTTSFWPKYVPKEIQLPPEMERLKENFKNFYLSKHRGRKRQWQSTLGHCVLRAEFKKARK
;
A
#
# COMPACT_ATOMS: atom_id res chain seq x y z
N MET A 1 22.62 -25.80 13.44
CA MET A 1 22.53 -27.02 12.60
C MET A 1 23.96 -27.50 12.35
N SER A 2 24.30 -28.76 12.67
CA SER A 2 25.69 -29.24 12.60
C SER A 2 26.21 -29.30 11.15
N ARG A 3 27.52 -29.10 10.94
CA ARG A 3 28.18 -29.24 9.63
C ARG A 3 27.93 -30.61 8.97
N SER A 4 27.72 -31.65 9.76
CA SER A 4 27.41 -33.00 9.28
C SER A 4 26.01 -33.10 8.67
N LEU A 5 24.99 -32.50 9.29
CA LEU A 5 23.63 -32.44 8.74
C LEU A 5 23.57 -31.61 7.47
N LEU A 6 24.31 -30.50 7.42
CA LEU A 6 24.41 -29.65 6.23
C LEU A 6 25.03 -30.41 5.04
N ASN A 7 26.06 -31.22 5.28
CA ASN A 7 26.71 -32.03 4.26
C ASN A 7 25.84 -33.22 3.82
N LEU A 8 25.10 -33.85 4.73
CA LEU A 8 24.09 -34.86 4.40
C LEU A 8 22.94 -34.28 3.58
N TRP A 9 22.48 -33.06 3.91
CA TRP A 9 21.46 -32.34 3.14
C TRP A 9 21.98 -31.95 1.75
N ARG A 10 23.24 -31.48 1.65
CA ARG A 10 23.92 -31.21 0.38
C ARG A 10 24.05 -32.47 -0.47
N PHE A 11 24.47 -33.60 0.11
CA PHE A 11 24.62 -34.86 -0.60
C PHE A 11 23.27 -35.41 -1.06
N TYR A 12 22.24 -35.38 -0.20
CA TYR A 12 20.90 -35.85 -0.52
C TYR A 12 20.24 -35.03 -1.64
N LEU A 13 20.38 -33.70 -1.61
CA LEU A 13 19.81 -32.83 -2.65
C LEU A 13 20.64 -32.70 -3.92
N TYR A 14 21.94 -32.96 -3.86
CA TYR A 14 22.82 -32.98 -5.04
C TYR A 14 22.64 -34.26 -5.85
N TYR A 15 22.43 -35.41 -5.18
CA TYR A 15 22.38 -36.72 -5.84
C TYR A 15 20.97 -37.22 -6.21
N ASN A 16 19.92 -36.84 -5.47
CA ASN A 16 18.59 -37.42 -5.65
C ASN A 16 17.53 -36.38 -6.01
N ASN A 17 17.23 -36.31 -7.32
CA ASN A 17 15.99 -35.82 -7.92
C ASN A 17 15.59 -34.33 -7.75
N ASN A 18 15.40 -33.64 -8.88
CA ASN A 18 14.73 -32.33 -8.94
C ASN A 18 13.38 -32.33 -8.20
N ASN A 19 12.66 -33.46 -8.24
CA ASN A 19 11.36 -33.61 -7.60
C ASN A 19 11.39 -33.47 -6.06
N LEU A 20 12.44 -33.93 -5.38
CA LEU A 20 12.50 -33.88 -3.90
C LEU A 20 12.74 -32.47 -3.36
N ARG A 21 13.52 -31.65 -4.08
CA ARG A 21 13.75 -30.23 -3.73
C ARG A 21 12.48 -29.41 -3.88
N GLN A 22 11.82 -29.57 -5.02
CA GLN A 22 10.57 -28.89 -5.31
C GLN A 22 9.48 -29.32 -4.32
N PHE A 23 9.44 -30.61 -3.96
CA PHE A 23 8.52 -31.14 -2.95
C PHE A 23 8.69 -30.48 -1.58
N TYR A 24 9.92 -30.35 -1.04
CA TYR A 24 10.13 -29.70 0.26
C TYR A 24 9.65 -28.23 0.27
N PHE A 25 10.02 -27.44 -0.75
CA PHE A 25 9.59 -26.05 -0.84
C PHE A 25 8.07 -25.94 -0.95
N GLN A 26 7.45 -26.79 -1.77
CA GLN A 26 6.03 -26.79 -1.97
C GLN A 26 5.27 -27.22 -0.72
N GLU A 27 5.69 -28.26 -0.01
CA GLU A 27 4.99 -28.73 1.20
C GLU A 27 5.06 -27.70 2.33
N PHE A 28 6.26 -27.22 2.67
CA PHE A 28 6.42 -26.22 3.72
C PHE A 28 5.75 -24.90 3.33
N GLY A 29 5.99 -24.40 2.12
CA GLY A 29 5.37 -23.17 1.62
C GLY A 29 3.83 -23.26 1.57
N SER A 30 3.28 -24.41 1.17
CA SER A 30 1.82 -24.65 1.18
C SER A 30 1.26 -24.56 2.59
N SER A 31 1.97 -25.07 3.61
CA SER A 31 1.53 -24.99 5.00
C SER A 31 1.42 -23.56 5.53
N ILE A 32 2.22 -22.62 5.00
CA ILE A 32 2.16 -21.19 5.34
C ILE A 32 0.90 -20.54 4.76
N VAL A 33 0.60 -20.81 3.48
CA VAL A 33 -0.47 -20.09 2.77
C VAL A 33 -1.86 -20.69 2.94
N THR A 34 -1.97 -21.99 3.20
CA THR A 34 -3.26 -22.72 3.21
C THR A 34 -4.05 -22.56 4.51
N ASN A 35 -3.39 -22.32 5.64
CA ASN A 35 -4.05 -22.24 6.95
C ASN A 35 -4.63 -20.83 7.22
N PRO A 36 -5.96 -20.66 7.26
CA PRO A 36 -6.58 -19.35 7.47
C PRO A 36 -6.26 -18.71 8.83
N ILE A 37 -5.95 -19.52 9.85
CA ILE A 37 -5.60 -19.04 11.19
C ILE A 37 -4.30 -18.23 11.14
N LYS A 38 -3.40 -18.58 10.22
CA LYS A 38 -2.11 -17.93 10.00
C LYS A 38 -2.17 -16.73 9.05
N ASP A 39 -3.34 -16.31 8.57
CA ASP A 39 -3.47 -15.17 7.64
C ASP A 39 -2.82 -13.88 8.17
N LYS A 40 -2.82 -13.69 9.49
CA LYS A 40 -2.20 -12.52 10.13
C LYS A 40 -0.67 -12.51 10.00
N THR A 41 -0.03 -13.68 10.03
CA THR A 41 1.43 -13.83 10.01
C THR A 41 1.97 -14.29 8.65
N MET A 42 1.09 -14.67 7.73
CA MET A 42 1.44 -15.26 6.43
C MET A 42 2.54 -14.51 5.68
N VAL A 43 2.39 -13.21 5.47
CA VAL A 43 3.35 -12.44 4.67
C VAL A 43 4.72 -12.39 5.35
N GLN A 44 4.74 -12.23 6.68
CA GLN A 44 6.00 -12.28 7.44
C GLN A 44 6.64 -13.66 7.36
N GLU A 45 5.87 -14.75 7.57
CA GLU A 45 6.37 -16.12 7.44
C GLU A 45 6.90 -16.41 6.02
N LEU A 46 6.28 -15.86 4.97
CA LEU A 46 6.78 -15.98 3.59
C LEU A 46 8.09 -15.23 3.36
N LEU A 47 8.23 -14.02 3.92
CA LEU A 47 9.46 -13.23 3.85
C LEU A 47 10.61 -13.97 4.56
N ASP A 48 10.37 -14.42 5.80
CA ASP A 48 11.35 -15.15 6.61
C ASP A 48 11.75 -16.47 5.93
N PHE A 49 10.78 -17.17 5.33
CA PHE A 49 11.05 -18.39 4.58
C PHE A 49 11.90 -18.09 3.33
N LYS A 50 11.60 -17.02 2.59
CA LYS A 50 12.38 -16.62 1.41
C LYS A 50 13.82 -16.26 1.78
N ASP A 51 14.01 -15.45 2.82
CA ASP A 51 15.34 -15.06 3.32
C ASP A 51 16.17 -16.29 3.72
N LYS A 52 15.54 -17.24 4.43
CA LYS A 52 16.20 -18.51 4.82
C LYS A 52 16.62 -19.34 3.61
N ILE A 53 15.77 -19.46 2.59
CA ILE A 53 16.09 -20.23 1.39
C ILE A 53 17.17 -19.54 0.53
N ASP A 54 17.12 -18.21 0.42
CA ASP A 54 18.16 -17.45 -0.28
C ASP A 54 19.53 -17.62 0.39
N PHE A 55 19.58 -17.50 1.72
CA PHE A 55 20.81 -17.73 2.48
C PHE A 55 21.38 -19.14 2.25
N ILE A 56 20.54 -20.17 2.26
CA ILE A 56 20.98 -21.56 1.97
C ILE A 56 21.47 -21.67 0.52
N THR A 57 20.79 -21.05 -0.43
CA THR A 57 21.16 -21.07 -1.85
C THR A 57 22.53 -20.44 -2.08
N GLU A 58 22.79 -19.30 -1.45
CA GLU A 58 24.05 -18.58 -1.57
C GLU A 58 25.18 -19.31 -0.86
N THR A 59 25.01 -19.65 0.42
CA THR A 59 26.10 -20.22 1.24
C THR A 59 26.37 -21.70 0.99
N SER A 60 25.32 -22.46 0.64
CA SER A 60 25.41 -23.92 0.56
C SER A 60 25.36 -24.49 -0.84
N PHE A 61 24.79 -23.76 -1.78
CA PHE A 61 24.74 -24.16 -3.17
C PHE A 61 25.55 -23.23 -4.08
N LEU A 62 26.32 -22.29 -3.51
CA LEU A 62 27.21 -21.37 -4.25
C LEU A 62 26.49 -20.68 -5.42
N LYS A 63 25.24 -20.25 -5.18
CA LYS A 63 24.36 -19.64 -6.20
C LYS A 63 24.11 -20.54 -7.42
N ASN A 64 23.95 -21.84 -7.20
CA ASN A 64 23.61 -22.76 -8.29
C ASN A 64 22.31 -22.37 -9.00
N GLU A 65 22.40 -22.04 -10.29
CA GLU A 65 21.27 -21.56 -11.11
C GLU A 65 20.10 -22.55 -11.14
N LYS A 66 20.34 -23.87 -11.20
CA LYS A 66 19.27 -24.87 -11.20
C LYS A 66 18.47 -24.83 -9.90
N PHE A 67 19.12 -24.55 -8.77
CA PHE A 67 18.46 -24.42 -7.48
C PHE A 67 17.63 -23.14 -7.42
N ILE A 68 18.15 -22.03 -7.95
CA ILE A 68 17.45 -20.75 -8.03
C ILE A 68 16.18 -20.89 -8.89
N VAL A 69 16.26 -21.55 -10.04
CA VAL A 69 15.10 -21.80 -10.92
C VAL A 69 14.07 -22.68 -10.21
N ALA A 70 14.47 -23.82 -9.64
CA ALA A 70 13.55 -24.72 -8.93
C ALA A 70 12.87 -24.03 -7.72
N MET A 71 13.58 -23.15 -7.02
CA MET A 71 13.03 -22.36 -5.93
C MET A 71 11.99 -21.34 -6.42
N LYS A 72 12.30 -20.60 -7.50
CA LYS A 72 11.35 -19.65 -8.11
C LYS A 72 10.06 -20.35 -8.54
N GLU A 73 10.18 -21.47 -9.24
CA GLU A 73 9.03 -22.28 -9.68
C GLU A 73 8.21 -22.80 -8.48
N ALA A 74 8.87 -23.25 -7.42
CA ALA A 74 8.19 -23.72 -6.22
C ALA A 74 7.43 -22.59 -5.51
N PHE A 75 8.05 -21.42 -5.32
CA PHE A 75 7.42 -20.24 -4.72
C PHE A 75 6.19 -19.79 -5.49
N GLU A 76 6.32 -19.69 -6.81
CA GLU A 76 5.19 -19.37 -7.69
C GLU A 76 4.07 -20.43 -7.57
N THR A 77 4.43 -21.71 -7.54
CA THR A 77 3.43 -22.79 -7.45
C THR A 77 2.67 -22.74 -6.12
N PHE A 78 3.36 -22.74 -4.98
CA PHE A 78 2.67 -22.87 -3.69
C PHE A 78 1.93 -21.59 -3.28
N ILE A 79 2.47 -20.40 -3.59
CA ILE A 79 1.79 -19.14 -3.27
C ILE A 79 0.44 -19.11 -3.97
N ASN A 80 0.40 -19.51 -5.24
CA ASN A 80 -0.82 -19.47 -6.03
C ASN A 80 -1.76 -20.67 -5.81
N LYS A 81 -1.41 -21.66 -4.97
CA LYS A 81 -2.38 -22.69 -4.53
C LYS A 81 -3.58 -22.08 -3.79
N ARG A 82 -3.38 -20.95 -3.10
CA ARG A 82 -4.48 -20.21 -2.47
C ARG A 82 -4.89 -19.02 -3.33
N PRO A 83 -6.10 -19.02 -3.92
CA PRO A 83 -6.53 -17.95 -4.79
C PRO A 83 -6.75 -16.65 -4.00
N ASN A 84 -6.34 -15.53 -4.59
CA ASN A 84 -6.61 -14.14 -4.18
C ASN A 84 -6.06 -13.69 -2.81
N LYS A 85 -6.05 -14.55 -1.79
CA LYS A 85 -5.68 -14.18 -0.43
C LYS A 85 -4.22 -13.72 -0.29
N PRO A 86 -3.21 -14.39 -0.89
CA PRO A 86 -1.83 -13.91 -0.81
C PRO A 86 -1.68 -12.48 -1.36
N ALA A 87 -2.36 -12.17 -2.48
CA ALA A 87 -2.38 -10.82 -3.06
C ALA A 87 -3.02 -9.79 -2.13
N GLU A 88 -4.19 -10.11 -1.57
CA GLU A 88 -4.89 -9.26 -0.60
C GLU A 88 -4.02 -8.99 0.64
N LEU A 89 -3.45 -10.04 1.24
CA LEU A 89 -2.66 -9.93 2.46
C LEU A 89 -1.34 -9.18 2.22
N LEU A 90 -0.69 -9.38 1.06
CA LEU A 90 0.50 -8.62 0.70
C LEU A 90 0.18 -7.12 0.59
N ALA A 91 -0.94 -6.74 -0.03
CA ALA A 91 -1.37 -5.34 -0.11
C ALA A 91 -1.64 -4.74 1.27
N LYS A 92 -2.32 -5.49 2.16
CA LYS A 92 -2.56 -5.05 3.55
C LYS A 92 -1.28 -4.96 4.37
N TYR A 93 -0.34 -5.85 4.13
CA TYR A 93 0.96 -5.84 4.79
C TYR A 93 1.73 -4.57 4.42
N VAL A 94 1.80 -4.24 3.12
CA VAL A 94 2.38 -2.96 2.66
C VAL A 94 1.68 -1.75 3.28
N ASP A 95 0.34 -1.74 3.30
CA ASP A 95 -0.42 -0.66 3.94
C ASP A 95 -0.03 -0.49 5.42
N SER A 96 0.14 -1.57 6.17
CA SER A 96 0.54 -1.50 7.58
C SER A 96 1.93 -0.88 7.77
N LYS A 97 2.86 -1.13 6.85
CA LYS A 97 4.25 -0.64 6.93
C LYS A 97 4.39 0.81 6.48
N LEU A 98 3.53 1.27 5.58
CA LEU A 98 3.50 2.65 5.08
C LEU A 98 2.61 3.59 5.92
N ARG A 99 1.95 3.12 6.98
CA ARG A 99 1.12 3.97 7.86
C ARG A 99 1.94 4.73 8.89
N ALA A 100 1.54 5.98 9.15
CA ALA A 100 2.06 6.79 10.22
C ALA A 100 1.85 6.07 11.57
N GLY A 101 2.93 5.91 12.34
CA GLY A 101 2.93 5.15 13.60
C GLY A 101 3.80 3.89 13.57
N ASN A 102 4.25 3.45 12.39
CA ASN A 102 5.32 2.45 12.28
C ASN A 102 6.67 3.08 12.65
N LYS A 103 6.91 3.28 13.96
CA LYS A 103 8.16 3.86 14.49
C LYS A 103 9.30 2.83 14.63
N GLU A 104 9.05 1.59 14.24
CA GLU A 104 9.95 0.46 14.49
C GLU A 104 11.00 0.27 13.39
N ALA A 105 10.92 1.00 12.27
CA ALA A 105 11.85 0.87 11.15
C ALA A 105 12.41 2.24 10.73
N THR A 106 13.70 2.28 10.40
CA THR A 106 14.30 3.44 9.70
C THR A 106 13.83 3.50 8.24
N ASP A 107 14.07 4.62 7.57
CA ASP A 107 13.73 4.75 6.14
C ASP A 107 14.50 3.74 5.28
N GLU A 108 15.75 3.41 5.65
CA GLU A 108 16.56 2.38 4.99
C GLU A 108 15.99 0.98 5.19
N GLU A 109 15.65 0.61 6.43
CA GLU A 109 15.04 -0.70 6.73
C GLU A 109 13.69 -0.86 6.05
N LEU A 110 12.91 0.22 5.96
CA LEU A 110 11.65 0.24 5.23
C LEU A 110 11.88 0.01 3.73
N GLU A 111 12.87 0.67 3.13
CA GLU A 111 13.19 0.52 1.71
C GLU A 111 13.62 -0.92 1.39
N GLU A 112 14.50 -1.52 2.20
CA GLU A 112 14.89 -2.93 2.07
C GLU A 112 13.68 -3.87 2.19
N LEU A 113 12.78 -3.60 3.13
CA LEU A 113 11.56 -4.37 3.30
C LEU A 113 10.64 -4.26 2.07
N LEU A 114 10.49 -3.06 1.49
CA LEU A 114 9.71 -2.87 0.26
C LEU A 114 10.30 -3.66 -0.91
N ASP A 115 11.62 -3.74 -1.03
CA ASP A 115 12.28 -4.58 -2.05
C ASP A 115 12.00 -6.06 -1.85
N LYS A 116 12.10 -6.57 -0.62
CA LYS A 116 11.75 -7.97 -0.30
C LYS A 116 10.29 -8.28 -0.62
N ILE A 117 9.37 -7.36 -0.29
CA ILE A 117 7.96 -7.49 -0.65
C ILE A 117 7.78 -7.57 -2.17
N MET A 118 8.50 -6.75 -2.92
CA MET A 118 8.42 -6.75 -4.38
C MET A 118 8.98 -8.03 -5.01
N ILE A 119 9.91 -8.71 -4.36
CA ILE A 119 10.34 -10.07 -4.76
C ILE A 119 9.18 -11.06 -4.58
N LEU A 120 8.50 -11.06 -3.43
CA LEU A 120 7.34 -11.95 -3.22
C LEU A 120 6.19 -11.64 -4.19
N PHE A 121 5.94 -10.36 -4.44
CA PHE A 121 4.90 -9.90 -5.37
C PHE A 121 5.07 -10.49 -6.78
N ARG A 122 6.31 -10.73 -7.25
CA ARG A 122 6.57 -11.35 -8.56
C ARG A 122 5.98 -12.75 -8.68
N PHE A 123 5.92 -13.50 -7.57
CA PHE A 123 5.37 -14.86 -7.54
C PHE A 123 3.83 -14.89 -7.52
N ILE A 124 3.13 -13.76 -7.39
CA ILE A 124 1.67 -13.72 -7.27
C ILE A 124 1.01 -13.58 -8.66
N TYR A 125 -0.01 -14.39 -8.93
CA TYR A 125 -0.84 -14.28 -10.14
C TYR A 125 -1.89 -13.18 -10.07
N GLY A 126 -2.61 -13.06 -8.95
CA GLY A 126 -3.68 -12.07 -8.73
C GLY A 126 -3.19 -10.64 -8.50
N LYS A 127 -2.41 -10.08 -9.45
CA LYS A 127 -1.85 -8.72 -9.34
C LYS A 127 -2.94 -7.63 -9.37
N ASP A 128 -4.05 -7.89 -10.06
CA ASP A 128 -5.25 -7.06 -10.08
C ASP A 128 -5.94 -6.99 -8.72
N ILE A 129 -5.98 -8.11 -7.99
CA ILE A 129 -6.46 -8.15 -6.59
C ILE A 129 -5.56 -7.30 -5.72
N PHE A 130 -4.24 -7.46 -5.82
CA PHE A 130 -3.28 -6.59 -5.11
C PHE A 130 -3.53 -5.11 -5.43
N GLU A 131 -3.65 -4.74 -6.72
CA GLU A 131 -3.92 -3.36 -7.15
C GLU A 131 -5.20 -2.80 -6.50
N ALA A 132 -6.28 -3.58 -6.51
CA ALA A 132 -7.57 -3.16 -5.96
C ALA A 132 -7.48 -2.84 -4.46
N PHE A 133 -6.85 -3.72 -3.67
CA PHE A 133 -6.65 -3.50 -2.24
C PHE A 133 -5.65 -2.37 -1.97
N TYR A 134 -4.51 -2.36 -2.67
CA TYR A 134 -3.48 -1.33 -2.53
C TYR A 134 -4.04 0.07 -2.83
N LYS A 135 -4.77 0.23 -3.93
CA LYS A 135 -5.41 1.49 -4.34
C LYS A 135 -6.41 1.99 -3.30
N LYS A 136 -7.25 1.09 -2.77
CA LYS A 136 -8.23 1.42 -1.73
C LYS A 136 -7.55 1.97 -0.48
N ASP A 137 -6.47 1.33 -0.04
CA ASP A 137 -5.82 1.73 1.20
C ASP A 137 -4.86 2.92 1.02
N LEU A 138 -4.20 3.05 -0.14
CA LEU A 138 -3.49 4.27 -0.54
C LEU A 138 -4.42 5.49 -0.53
N ALA A 139 -5.64 5.36 -1.06
CA ALA A 139 -6.60 6.47 -1.06
C ALA A 139 -6.90 6.98 0.36
N LYS A 140 -7.04 6.07 1.33
CA LYS A 140 -7.22 6.44 2.74
C LYS A 140 -5.97 7.11 3.31
N ARG A 141 -4.78 6.61 3.00
CA ARG A 141 -3.53 7.19 3.52
C ARG A 141 -3.31 8.61 3.00
N LEU A 142 -3.53 8.84 1.70
CA LEU A 142 -3.42 10.16 1.08
C LEU A 142 -4.46 11.16 1.62
N LEU A 143 -5.73 10.77 1.70
CA LEU A 143 -6.79 11.71 2.10
C LEU A 143 -6.84 12.01 3.60
N LEU A 144 -6.38 11.07 4.44
CA LEU A 144 -6.39 11.21 5.90
C LEU A 144 -5.03 11.62 6.47
N GLY A 145 -4.02 11.86 5.62
CA GLY A 145 -2.67 12.22 6.07
C GLY A 145 -2.02 11.15 6.95
N LYS A 146 -2.27 9.86 6.65
CA LYS A 146 -1.83 8.72 7.47
C LYS A 146 -0.62 7.98 6.89
N SER A 147 0.11 8.57 5.95
CA SER A 147 1.34 7.99 5.42
C SER A 147 2.52 8.22 6.38
N ALA A 148 3.43 7.24 6.49
CA ALA A 148 4.66 7.36 7.27
C ALA A 148 5.64 8.36 6.62
N SER A 149 5.85 8.22 5.31
CA SER A 149 6.71 9.09 4.51
C SER A 149 6.15 9.23 3.09
N ILE A 150 6.19 10.44 2.53
CA ILE A 150 5.80 10.68 1.13
C ILE A 150 6.80 10.03 0.17
N ASP A 151 8.08 10.02 0.55
CA ASP A 151 9.14 9.46 -0.29
C ASP A 151 9.04 7.93 -0.34
N ALA A 152 8.71 7.28 0.77
CA ALA A 152 8.44 5.84 0.80
C ALA A 152 7.24 5.47 -0.10
N GLU A 153 6.19 6.29 -0.12
CA GLU A 153 5.02 6.06 -0.98
C GLU A 153 5.36 6.22 -2.48
N LYS A 154 6.18 7.22 -2.82
CA LYS A 154 6.71 7.41 -4.18
C LYS A 154 7.65 6.27 -4.59
N SER A 155 8.51 5.81 -3.68
CA SER A 155 9.40 4.66 -3.88
C SER A 155 8.59 3.40 -4.21
N MET A 156 7.59 3.06 -3.38
CA MET A 156 6.73 1.90 -3.63
C MET A 156 6.01 1.98 -4.98
N LEU A 157 5.49 3.16 -5.36
CA LEU A 157 4.87 3.38 -6.67
C LEU A 157 5.87 3.16 -7.82
N PHE A 158 7.11 3.63 -7.66
CA PHE A 158 8.17 3.43 -8.64
C PHE A 158 8.53 1.95 -8.79
N LYS A 159 8.66 1.21 -7.69
CA LYS A 159 8.91 -0.25 -7.72
C LYS A 159 7.77 -1.01 -8.40
N LEU A 160 6.51 -0.65 -8.13
CA LEU A 160 5.35 -1.23 -8.83
C LEU A 160 5.36 -0.92 -10.33
N LYS A 161 5.76 0.30 -10.71
CA LYS A 161 5.89 0.69 -12.13
C LYS A 161 6.95 -0.13 -12.85
N GLN A 162 8.09 -0.39 -12.21
CA GLN A 162 9.12 -1.27 -12.77
C GLN A 162 8.65 -2.72 -12.91
N GLY A 163 7.94 -3.25 -11.91
CA GLY A 163 7.50 -4.66 -11.90
C GLY A 163 6.28 -4.97 -12.78
N CYS A 164 5.36 -4.01 -12.98
CA CYS A 164 4.08 -4.23 -13.69
C CYS A 164 3.85 -3.30 -14.88
N GLY A 165 4.73 -2.32 -15.10
CA GLY A 165 4.58 -1.34 -16.16
C GLY A 165 3.63 -0.18 -15.84
N MET A 166 3.48 0.70 -16.84
CA MET A 166 2.75 1.97 -16.67
C MET A 166 1.23 1.80 -16.58
N ALA A 167 0.66 0.85 -17.30
CA ALA A 167 -0.79 0.63 -17.30
C ALA A 167 -1.31 0.28 -15.90
N PHE A 168 -0.58 -0.59 -15.18
CA PHE A 168 -0.90 -1.01 -13.81
C PHE A 168 -0.89 0.17 -12.82
N THR A 169 0.09 1.07 -12.95
CA THR A 169 0.29 2.17 -12.00
C THR A 169 -0.39 3.48 -12.42
N SER A 170 -1.00 3.56 -13.60
CA SER A 170 -1.56 4.80 -14.16
C SER A 170 -2.56 5.47 -13.22
N LYS A 171 -3.49 4.70 -12.64
CA LYS A 171 -4.48 5.23 -11.68
C LYS A 171 -3.82 5.71 -10.38
N LEU A 172 -2.84 4.97 -9.87
CA LEU A 172 -2.11 5.33 -8.65
C LEU A 172 -1.32 6.63 -8.85
N GLN A 173 -0.63 6.78 -9.97
CA GLN A 173 0.07 8.01 -10.36
C GLN A 173 -0.91 9.20 -10.46
N GLY A 174 -2.09 8.96 -11.05
CA GLY A 174 -3.17 9.95 -11.11
C GLY A 174 -3.62 10.43 -9.72
N MET A 175 -3.71 9.53 -8.74
CA MET A 175 -4.04 9.89 -7.36
C MET A 175 -3.01 10.83 -6.74
N PHE A 176 -1.70 10.60 -6.94
CA PHE A 176 -0.66 11.54 -6.46
C PHE A 176 -0.76 12.90 -7.14
N LYS A 177 -0.96 12.91 -8.46
CA LYS A 177 -1.11 14.16 -9.22
C LYS A 177 -2.32 14.96 -8.74
N ASP A 178 -3.44 14.31 -8.46
CA ASP A 178 -4.61 14.96 -7.89
C ASP A 178 -4.30 15.61 -6.52
N MET A 179 -3.47 14.97 -5.68
CA MET A 179 -3.05 15.54 -4.38
C MET A 179 -2.16 16.78 -4.55
N GLU A 180 -1.22 16.76 -5.49
CA GLU A 180 -0.37 17.91 -5.80
C GLU A 180 -1.20 19.09 -6.34
N LEU A 181 -2.04 18.83 -7.34
CA LEU A 181 -2.92 19.86 -7.92
C LEU A 181 -3.89 20.43 -6.87
N SER A 182 -4.40 19.59 -5.96
CA SER A 182 -5.28 20.04 -4.88
C SER A 182 -4.58 21.02 -3.95
N LYS A 183 -3.31 20.78 -3.61
CA LYS A 183 -2.51 21.71 -2.79
C LYS A 183 -2.35 23.07 -3.49
N ASP A 184 -2.02 23.06 -4.77
CA ASP A 184 -1.87 24.30 -5.55
C ASP A 184 -3.18 25.11 -5.62
N ILE A 185 -4.30 24.43 -5.85
CA ILE A 185 -5.63 25.04 -5.84
C ILE A 185 -5.95 25.65 -4.47
N MET A 186 -5.60 24.96 -3.38
CA MET A 186 -5.83 25.46 -2.03
C MET A 186 -4.97 26.68 -1.69
N ILE A 187 -3.72 26.74 -2.17
CA ILE A 187 -2.87 27.94 -2.03
C ILE A 187 -3.52 29.14 -2.72
N GLN A 188 -3.99 28.95 -3.95
CA GLN A 188 -4.66 30.00 -4.73
C GLN A 188 -5.98 30.45 -4.08
N LEU A 189 -6.74 29.53 -3.50
CA LEU A 189 -7.96 29.86 -2.75
C LEU A 189 -7.63 30.72 -1.53
N LYS A 190 -6.62 30.33 -0.74
CA LYS A 190 -6.19 31.07 0.46
C LYS A 190 -5.78 32.50 0.11
N GLN A 191 -5.00 32.69 -0.96
CA GLN A 191 -4.62 34.03 -1.46
C GLN A 191 -5.82 34.87 -1.87
N CYS A 192 -6.80 34.27 -2.57
CA CYS A 192 -8.02 34.97 -2.98
C CYS A 192 -8.88 35.40 -1.78
N MET A 193 -8.99 34.54 -0.77
CA MET A 193 -9.78 34.81 0.44
C MET A 193 -9.14 35.87 1.34
N GLN A 194 -7.81 35.88 1.45
CA GLN A 194 -7.07 36.92 2.18
C GLN A 194 -7.32 38.32 1.60
N ASN A 195 -7.36 38.43 0.28
CA ASN A 195 -7.65 39.69 -0.40
C ASN A 195 -9.09 40.19 -0.21
N GLN A 196 -10.01 39.30 0.19
CA GLN A 196 -11.43 39.62 0.40
C GLN A 196 -11.78 39.93 1.87
N ASN A 197 -10.80 39.88 2.79
CA ASN A 197 -10.98 40.17 4.21
C ASN A 197 -12.15 39.41 4.88
N VAL A 198 -12.46 38.20 4.40
CA VAL A 198 -13.59 37.40 4.91
C VAL A 198 -13.21 36.81 6.28
N PRO A 199 -13.87 37.22 7.39
CA PRO A 199 -13.63 36.63 8.70
C PRO A 199 -14.23 35.22 8.72
N GLY A 200 -13.42 34.22 9.06
CA GLY A 200 -13.87 32.84 9.18
C GLY A 200 -13.11 32.12 10.27
N ASN A 201 -13.86 31.51 11.21
CA ASN A 201 -13.30 30.77 12.33
C ASN A 201 -12.95 29.32 11.97
N ILE A 202 -13.26 28.90 10.73
CA ILE A 202 -13.10 27.53 10.23
C ILE A 202 -12.08 27.54 9.09
N GLU A 203 -10.98 26.82 9.27
CA GLU A 203 -10.02 26.54 8.19
C GLU A 203 -10.55 25.40 7.31
N LEU A 204 -10.77 25.68 6.02
CA LEU A 204 -11.17 24.68 5.03
C LEU A 204 -9.96 24.22 4.21
N THR A 205 -9.80 22.90 4.08
CA THR A 205 -8.92 22.27 3.09
C THR A 205 -9.73 21.32 2.21
N VAL A 206 -9.60 21.44 0.89
CA VAL A 206 -10.34 20.63 -0.08
C VAL A 206 -9.38 19.85 -0.97
N ASN A 207 -9.66 18.57 -1.16
CA ASN A 207 -8.99 17.73 -2.14
C ASN A 207 -9.93 17.48 -3.33
N ILE A 208 -9.45 17.75 -4.54
CA ILE A 208 -10.18 17.57 -5.80
C ILE A 208 -9.67 16.29 -6.46
N LEU A 209 -10.57 15.34 -6.67
CA LEU A 209 -10.23 13.98 -7.10
C LEU A 209 -10.81 13.67 -8.48
N THR A 210 -10.02 13.04 -9.34
CA THR A 210 -10.46 12.57 -10.66
C THR A 210 -11.14 11.21 -10.53
N THR A 211 -12.46 11.12 -10.80
CA THR A 211 -13.29 9.93 -10.53
C THR A 211 -12.75 8.61 -11.10
N SER A 212 -12.04 8.63 -12.23
CA SER A 212 -11.49 7.42 -12.87
C SER A 212 -10.25 6.84 -12.18
N PHE A 213 -9.53 7.64 -11.38
CA PHE A 213 -8.32 7.21 -10.69
C PHE A 213 -8.61 6.66 -9.29
N TRP A 214 -9.61 7.21 -8.62
CA TRP A 214 -9.92 6.89 -7.23
C TRP A 214 -10.92 5.73 -7.11
N PRO A 215 -10.97 5.04 -5.95
CA PRO A 215 -12.03 4.08 -5.66
C PRO A 215 -13.42 4.69 -5.82
N LYS A 216 -14.42 3.86 -6.13
CA LYS A 216 -15.82 4.31 -6.15
C LYS A 216 -16.28 4.52 -4.70
N TYR A 217 -16.80 5.70 -4.43
CA TYR A 217 -17.39 6.07 -3.14
C TYR A 217 -18.89 6.24 -3.31
N VAL A 218 -19.65 5.68 -2.37
CA VAL A 218 -21.11 5.86 -2.33
C VAL A 218 -21.38 7.23 -1.71
N PRO A 219 -22.01 8.16 -2.46
CA PRO A 219 -22.36 9.46 -1.91
C PRO A 219 -23.31 9.31 -0.73
N LYS A 220 -23.09 10.09 0.32
CA LYS A 220 -24.00 10.17 1.46
C LYS A 220 -24.39 11.62 1.67
N GLU A 221 -25.69 11.89 1.59
CA GLU A 221 -26.23 13.20 1.93
C GLU A 221 -26.18 13.41 3.44
N ILE A 222 -25.70 14.57 3.83
CA ILE A 222 -25.61 15.00 5.22
C ILE A 222 -26.07 16.46 5.30
N GLN A 223 -26.69 16.82 6.42
CA GLN A 223 -27.03 18.20 6.71
C GLN A 223 -25.80 18.89 7.31
N LEU A 224 -25.22 19.83 6.57
CA LEU A 224 -24.08 20.62 7.02
C LEU A 224 -24.59 21.89 7.73
N PRO A 225 -23.91 22.34 8.80
CA PRO A 225 -24.19 23.64 9.39
C PRO A 225 -24.08 24.78 8.36
N PRO A 226 -24.86 25.88 8.50
CA PRO A 226 -24.86 26.98 7.53
C PRO A 226 -23.47 27.56 7.22
N GLU A 227 -22.60 27.62 8.22
CA GLU A 227 -21.22 28.09 8.07
C GLU A 227 -20.40 27.20 7.12
N MET A 228 -20.55 25.88 7.21
CA MET A 228 -19.87 24.92 6.33
C MET A 228 -20.44 24.95 4.92
N GLU A 229 -21.75 25.11 4.74
CA GLU A 229 -22.35 25.29 3.41
C GLU A 229 -21.86 26.57 2.73
N ARG A 230 -21.72 27.67 3.48
CA ARG A 230 -21.12 28.91 2.94
C ARG A 230 -19.70 28.68 2.44
N LEU A 231 -18.87 27.96 3.20
CA LEU A 231 -17.49 27.63 2.78
C LEU A 231 -17.45 26.75 1.53
N LYS A 232 -18.34 25.76 1.45
CA LYS A 232 -18.49 24.87 0.31
C LYS A 232 -18.92 25.63 -0.95
N GLU A 233 -19.86 26.57 -0.83
CA GLU A 233 -20.31 27.41 -1.95
C GLU A 233 -19.23 28.42 -2.39
N ASN A 234 -18.52 29.03 -1.44
CA ASN A 234 -17.37 29.89 -1.73
C ASN A 234 -16.29 29.16 -2.54
N PHE A 235 -15.93 27.95 -2.11
CA PHE A 235 -14.99 27.10 -2.85
C PHE A 235 -15.54 26.71 -4.22
N LYS A 236 -16.84 26.39 -4.31
CA LYS A 236 -17.50 26.06 -5.58
C LYS A 236 -17.38 27.22 -6.57
N ASN A 237 -17.71 28.44 -6.17
CA ASN A 237 -17.63 29.63 -7.01
C ASN A 237 -16.20 29.92 -7.47
N PHE A 238 -15.24 29.89 -6.54
CA PHE A 238 -13.80 30.05 -6.84
C PHE A 238 -13.31 29.04 -7.89
N TYR A 239 -13.66 27.77 -7.75
CA TYR A 239 -13.17 26.75 -8.67
C TYR A 239 -13.89 26.80 -10.03
N LEU A 240 -15.19 27.14 -10.08
CA LEU A 240 -15.91 27.30 -11.35
C LEU A 240 -15.39 28.47 -12.18
N SER A 241 -14.95 29.56 -11.54
CA SER A 241 -14.40 30.71 -12.24
C SER A 241 -13.11 30.36 -13.02
N LYS A 242 -12.32 29.41 -12.49
CA LYS A 242 -11.07 28.92 -13.11
C LYS A 242 -11.24 27.68 -13.98
N HIS A 243 -12.21 26.82 -13.68
CA HIS A 243 -12.41 25.53 -14.34
C HIS A 243 -13.84 25.38 -14.85
N ARG A 244 -14.11 25.96 -16.03
CA ARG A 244 -15.41 25.89 -16.69
C ARG A 244 -15.71 24.46 -17.19
N GLY A 245 -16.98 24.08 -17.18
CA GLY A 245 -17.46 22.82 -17.77
C GLY A 245 -17.26 21.55 -16.92
N ARG A 246 -16.75 21.64 -15.69
CA ARG A 246 -16.57 20.47 -14.80
C ARG A 246 -17.73 20.29 -13.82
N LYS A 247 -18.35 19.10 -13.82
CA LYS A 247 -19.33 18.70 -12.80
C LYS A 247 -18.60 18.19 -11.56
N ARG A 248 -19.03 18.63 -10.38
CA ARG A 248 -18.43 18.23 -9.09
C ARG A 248 -19.45 17.56 -8.19
N GLN A 249 -18.98 16.59 -7.43
CA GLN A 249 -19.77 15.87 -6.44
C GLN A 249 -18.95 15.78 -5.15
N TRP A 250 -19.50 16.34 -4.08
CA TRP A 250 -18.90 16.23 -2.75
C TRP A 250 -19.06 14.81 -2.21
N GLN A 251 -18.01 14.28 -1.60
CA GLN A 251 -17.99 12.94 -1.00
C GLN A 251 -17.86 13.06 0.52
N SER A 252 -18.98 13.28 1.20
CA SER A 252 -19.03 13.53 2.65
C SER A 252 -18.43 12.41 3.49
N THR A 253 -18.44 11.17 2.99
CA THR A 253 -17.85 9.98 3.65
C THR A 253 -16.33 10.04 3.78
N LEU A 254 -15.66 10.92 3.04
CA LEU A 254 -14.22 11.12 3.07
C LEU A 254 -13.80 12.36 3.87
N GLY A 255 -14.77 13.17 4.29
CA GLY A 255 -14.54 14.36 5.09
C GLY A 255 -14.11 13.99 6.51
N HIS A 256 -13.21 14.79 7.06
CA HIS A 256 -12.88 14.80 8.48
C HIS A 256 -12.71 16.25 8.95
N CYS A 257 -12.88 16.48 10.24
CA CYS A 257 -12.68 17.80 10.84
C CYS A 257 -12.00 17.66 12.21
N VAL A 258 -11.45 18.76 12.69
CA VAL A 258 -10.87 18.88 14.03
C VAL A 258 -11.78 19.79 14.84
N LEU A 259 -12.20 19.33 16.01
CA LEU A 259 -13.08 20.08 16.91
C LEU A 259 -12.29 20.51 18.15
N ARG A 260 -12.48 21.76 18.57
CA ARG A 260 -12.04 22.22 19.89
C ARG A 260 -13.17 21.94 20.88
N ALA A 261 -12.88 21.20 21.93
CA ALA A 261 -13.85 20.89 22.99
C ALA A 261 -13.36 21.48 24.32
N GLU A 262 -14.26 22.19 25.01
CA GLU A 262 -14.02 22.74 26.33
C GLU A 262 -14.86 21.98 27.35
N PHE A 263 -14.19 21.34 28.31
CA PHE A 263 -14.84 20.57 29.36
C PHE A 263 -14.60 21.21 30.72
N LYS A 264 -15.58 21.07 31.63
CA LYS A 264 -15.39 21.46 33.04
C LYS A 264 -14.27 20.58 33.64
N LYS A 265 -13.33 21.17 34.37
CA LYS A 265 -12.28 20.42 35.08
C LYS A 265 -12.94 19.35 35.97
N ALA A 266 -12.47 18.11 35.88
CA ALA A 266 -12.92 17.04 36.77
C ALA A 266 -12.66 17.47 38.23
N ARG A 267 -13.68 17.35 39.09
CA ARG A 267 -13.46 17.43 40.55
C ARG A 267 -12.64 16.20 40.93
N LYS A 268 -11.42 16.43 41.45
CA LYS A 268 -10.60 15.39 42.07
C LYS A 268 -11.31 14.84 43.30
#